data_AF-A0A1S9PH42-F1
#
_entry.id   AF-A0A1S9PH42-F1
#
_cell.length_a   1.000
_cell.length_b   1.000
_cell.length_c   1.000
_cell.angle_alpha   90.00
_cell.angle_beta   90.00
_cell.angle_gamma   90.00
#
_symmetry.space_group_name_H-M   'P 1'
#
loop_
_entity.id
_entity.type
_entity.pdbx_description
1 polymer ?
#
loop_
_entity_poly.entity_id
_entity_poly.type
_entity_poly.pdbx_seq_one_letter_code
_entity_poly.pdbx_strand_id
1 'polypeptide(L)'
;MVKFKNLVQGDILSFVAADNKYKAILCTAVKKDRSPHSCDFAATTYSSENLPTLDNILQCDFYGRPNAQSSSFPYPQTAINVMWEVHPEIKPYILGSYGLTIWNVDLKPFEGNFELIGNLNIVSDLLMNGNGSVNASSWDFFSDFFAGNGLDKLLERGHKPFSIRAIVMPE
;
A
#
# COMPACT_ATOMS: atom_id res chain seq x y z
N MET A 1 -12.64 15.80 -0.48
CA MET A 1 -12.94 15.08 -1.74
C MET A 1 -11.67 15.02 -2.57
N VAL A 2 -11.12 13.81 -2.74
CA VAL A 2 -9.82 13.59 -3.40
C VAL A 2 -10.01 13.64 -4.91
N LYS A 3 -9.20 14.45 -5.62
CA LYS A 3 -9.15 14.40 -7.08
C LYS A 3 -8.05 13.41 -7.47
N PHE A 4 -8.39 12.20 -7.89
CA PHE A 4 -7.40 11.13 -8.14
C PHE A 4 -6.28 11.47 -9.12
N LYS A 5 -6.56 12.39 -10.05
CA LYS A 5 -5.53 12.92 -10.96
C LYS A 5 -4.29 13.50 -10.25
N ASN A 6 -4.45 13.89 -8.98
CA ASN A 6 -3.40 14.47 -8.15
C ASN A 6 -2.74 13.47 -7.20
N LEU A 7 -3.12 12.19 -7.22
CA LEU A 7 -2.41 11.20 -6.41
C LEU A 7 -0.93 11.17 -6.78
N VAL A 8 -0.13 11.02 -5.74
CA VAL A 8 1.31 10.79 -5.78
C VAL A 8 1.67 9.59 -4.91
N GLN A 9 2.85 9.04 -5.16
CA GLN A 9 3.40 7.99 -4.30
C GLN A 9 3.48 8.50 -2.84
N GLY A 10 3.17 7.63 -1.90
CA GLY A 10 3.17 7.95 -0.47
C GLY A 10 1.81 8.41 0.05
N ASP A 11 0.85 8.76 -0.82
CA ASP A 11 -0.47 9.20 -0.38
C ASP A 11 -1.19 8.10 0.41
N ILE A 12 -1.74 8.47 1.56
CA ILE A 12 -2.57 7.59 2.39
C ILE A 12 -4.03 7.93 2.16
N LEU A 13 -4.80 6.94 1.70
CA LEU A 13 -6.24 7.07 1.53
C LEU A 13 -6.97 6.24 2.59
N SER A 14 -8.00 6.84 3.17
CA SER A 14 -8.92 6.20 4.11
C SER A 14 -10.31 6.05 3.48
N PHE A 15 -11.04 5.03 3.90
CA PHE A 15 -12.42 4.75 3.52
C PHE A 15 -13.11 3.93 4.59
N VAL A 16 -14.44 3.91 4.55
CA VAL A 16 -15.26 2.98 5.31
C VAL A 16 -15.53 1.73 4.45
N ALA A 17 -15.15 0.55 4.93
CA ALA A 17 -15.44 -0.72 4.28
C ALA A 17 -16.81 -1.28 4.70
N ALA A 18 -17.22 -2.42 4.14
CA ALA A 18 -18.52 -3.04 4.38
C ALA A 18 -18.74 -3.49 5.85
N ASP A 19 -17.67 -3.61 6.64
CA ASP A 19 -17.73 -3.87 8.09
C ASP A 19 -17.95 -2.60 8.93
N ASN A 20 -18.24 -1.46 8.29
CA ASN A 20 -18.43 -0.13 8.88
C ASN A 20 -17.22 0.39 9.66
N LYS A 21 -16.01 -0.09 9.35
CA LYS A 21 -14.77 0.43 9.91
C LYS A 21 -14.00 1.23 8.88
N TYR A 22 -13.33 2.27 9.36
CA TYR A 22 -12.29 2.95 8.62
C TYR A 22 -11.11 2.01 8.38
N LYS A 23 -10.68 1.97 7.13
CA LYS A 23 -9.51 1.25 6.63
C LYS A 23 -8.56 2.26 5.99
N ALA A 24 -7.30 1.87 5.82
CA ALA A 24 -6.34 2.69 5.09
C ALA A 24 -5.55 1.89 4.05
N ILE A 25 -5.20 2.56 2.96
CA ILE A 25 -4.29 2.07 1.93
C ILE A 25 -3.18 3.08 1.66
N LEU A 26 -2.01 2.57 1.29
CA LEU A 26 -0.85 3.36 0.93
C LEU A 26 -0.67 3.34 -0.59
N CYS A 27 -0.62 4.51 -1.24
CA CYS A 27 -0.29 4.61 -2.65
C CYS A 27 1.21 4.32 -2.86
N THR A 28 1.52 3.20 -3.50
CA THR A 28 2.90 2.73 -3.71
C THR A 28 3.46 3.15 -5.06
N ALA A 29 2.61 3.38 -6.07
CA ALA A 29 3.02 3.88 -7.37
C ALA A 29 1.85 4.55 -8.11
N VAL A 30 2.17 5.51 -8.97
CA VAL A 30 1.21 6.15 -9.87
C VAL A 30 1.79 6.15 -11.28
N LYS A 31 1.19 5.38 -12.19
CA LYS A 31 1.62 5.22 -13.58
C LYS A 31 0.83 6.15 -14.49
N LYS A 32 1.47 7.24 -14.94
CA LYS A 32 0.89 8.29 -15.80
C LYS A 32 1.56 8.42 -17.17
N ASP A 33 2.66 7.71 -17.37
CA ASP A 33 3.57 7.88 -18.50
C ASP A 33 3.15 7.06 -19.73
N ARG A 34 2.49 5.92 -19.54
CA ARG A 34 1.95 5.09 -20.63
C ARG A 34 0.59 4.51 -20.27
N SER A 35 -0.33 4.55 -21.24
CA SER A 35 -1.63 3.89 -21.12
C SER A 35 -1.43 2.38 -21.09
N PRO A 36 -2.21 1.65 -20.27
CA PRO A 36 -3.25 2.15 -19.36
C PRO A 36 -2.72 2.75 -18.05
N HIS A 37 -3.21 3.94 -17.68
CA HIS A 37 -2.83 4.62 -16.43
C HIS A 37 -3.46 3.93 -15.22
N SER A 38 -2.70 3.82 -14.14
CA SER A 38 -3.14 3.15 -12.91
C SER A 38 -2.47 3.73 -11.67
N CYS A 39 -3.10 3.49 -10.53
CA CYS A 39 -2.53 3.67 -9.21
C CYS A 39 -2.42 2.30 -8.54
N ASP A 40 -1.30 2.05 -7.89
CA ASP A 40 -1.04 0.82 -7.17
C ASP A 40 -1.01 1.10 -5.67
N PHE A 41 -1.77 0.33 -4.90
CA PHE A 41 -1.87 0.52 -3.46
C PHE A 41 -1.40 -0.72 -2.69
N ALA A 42 -0.83 -0.51 -1.51
CA ALA A 42 -0.62 -1.55 -0.51
C ALA A 42 -1.74 -1.49 0.53
N ALA A 43 -2.26 -2.66 0.90
CA ALA A 43 -3.18 -2.79 2.02
C ALA A 43 -2.43 -2.56 3.34
N THR A 44 -3.04 -1.81 4.25
CA THR A 44 -2.55 -1.67 5.63
C THR A 44 -3.36 -2.53 6.59
N THR A 45 -2.86 -2.71 7.82
CA THR A 45 -3.61 -3.35 8.91
C THR A 45 -4.55 -2.40 9.65
N TYR A 46 -4.66 -1.13 9.24
CA TYR A 46 -5.54 -0.18 9.91
C TYR A 46 -7.00 -0.59 9.76
N SER A 47 -7.70 -0.73 10.89
CA SER A 47 -9.12 -1.06 10.95
C SER A 47 -9.71 -0.56 12.26
N SER A 48 -10.46 0.55 12.22
CA SER A 48 -10.97 1.24 13.42
C SER A 48 -12.31 1.92 13.16
N GLU A 49 -13.04 2.27 14.21
CA GLU A 49 -14.26 3.10 14.10
C GLU A 49 -13.94 4.58 13.84
N ASN A 50 -12.68 4.99 14.02
CA ASN A 50 -12.24 6.37 13.84
C ASN A 50 -11.45 6.55 12.53
N LEU A 51 -11.57 7.74 11.94
CA LEU A 51 -10.71 8.16 10.82
C LEU A 51 -9.23 8.12 11.27
N PRO A 52 -8.31 7.51 10.50
CA PRO A 52 -6.90 7.47 10.86
C PRO A 52 -6.24 8.84 10.78
N THR A 53 -5.26 9.06 11.66
CA THR A 53 -4.23 10.10 11.52
C THR A 53 -2.96 9.51 10.93
N LEU A 54 -2.02 10.33 10.44
CA LEU A 54 -0.71 9.85 9.99
C LEU A 54 0.05 9.12 11.10
N ASP A 55 -0.07 9.57 12.35
CA ASP A 55 0.54 8.87 13.49
C ASP A 55 -0.04 7.48 13.67
N ASN A 56 -1.36 7.30 13.51
CA ASN A 56 -1.96 5.97 13.54
C ASN A 56 -1.40 5.07 12.43
N ILE A 57 -1.23 5.63 11.23
CA ILE A 57 -0.69 4.89 10.07
C ILE A 57 0.76 4.47 10.29
N LEU A 58 1.59 5.33 10.88
CA LEU A 58 2.99 5.00 11.20
C LEU A 58 3.13 3.93 12.29
N GLN A 59 2.07 3.59 13.03
CA GLN A 59 2.03 2.47 13.96
C GLN A 59 1.40 1.21 13.36
N CYS A 60 0.93 1.28 12.11
CA CYS A 60 0.36 0.14 11.40
C CYS A 60 1.42 -0.61 10.59
N ASP A 61 0.97 -1.75 10.09
CA ASP A 61 1.71 -2.57 9.14
C ASP A 61 1.08 -2.46 7.75
N PHE A 62 1.84 -2.82 6.72
CA PHE A 62 1.35 -3.11 5.38
C PHE A 62 1.57 -4.58 5.03
N TYR A 63 0.75 -5.12 4.13
CA TYR A 63 0.88 -6.49 3.67
C TYR A 63 1.95 -6.58 2.57
N GLY A 64 3.07 -7.21 2.91
CA GLY A 64 4.24 -7.34 2.04
C GLY A 64 4.93 -8.68 2.20
N ARG A 65 6.10 -8.84 1.59
CA ARG A 65 6.96 -10.02 1.78
C ARG A 65 8.42 -9.66 1.55
N PRO A 66 9.35 -10.40 2.17
CA PRO A 66 10.75 -10.33 1.83
C PRO A 66 10.99 -10.98 0.46
N ASN A 67 11.83 -10.35 -0.34
CA ASN A 67 12.30 -10.84 -1.64
C ASN A 67 13.78 -10.54 -1.81
N ALA A 68 14.45 -11.33 -2.66
CA ALA A 68 15.83 -11.05 -3.05
C ALA A 68 15.89 -9.71 -3.79
N GLN A 69 16.96 -8.95 -3.56
CA GLN A 69 17.15 -7.69 -4.23
C GLN A 69 17.26 -7.92 -5.75
N SER A 70 16.46 -7.17 -6.51
CA SER A 70 16.54 -7.15 -7.97
C SER A 70 17.52 -6.07 -8.42
N SER A 71 18.33 -6.38 -9.44
CA SER A 71 19.16 -5.37 -10.11
C SER A 71 18.34 -4.39 -10.94
N SER A 72 17.11 -4.76 -11.32
CA SER A 72 16.22 -3.91 -12.12
C SER A 72 15.50 -2.83 -11.30
N PHE A 73 15.30 -3.06 -10.01
CA PHE A 73 14.59 -2.15 -9.10
C PHE A 73 15.37 -2.01 -7.77
N PRO A 74 16.60 -1.48 -7.82
CA PRO A 74 17.46 -1.43 -6.65
C PRO A 74 16.98 -0.39 -5.65
N TYR A 75 16.94 -0.76 -4.38
CA TYR A 75 16.78 0.20 -3.30
C TYR A 75 18.09 0.87 -2.93
N PRO A 76 18.07 2.15 -2.55
CA PRO A 76 19.23 2.78 -1.96
C PRO A 76 19.60 2.07 -0.66
N GLN A 77 20.89 1.98 -0.36
CA GLN A 77 21.37 1.28 0.84
C GLN A 77 20.77 1.86 2.13
N THR A 78 20.46 3.16 2.15
CA THR A 78 19.78 3.82 3.27
C THR A 78 18.39 3.22 3.52
N ALA A 79 17.58 2.99 2.48
CA ALA A 79 16.29 2.32 2.62
C ALA A 79 16.43 0.88 3.12
N ILE A 80 17.40 0.14 2.58
CA ILE A 80 17.68 -1.25 2.99
C ILE A 80 18.07 -1.30 4.47
N ASN A 81 18.90 -0.36 4.93
CA ASN A 81 19.30 -0.27 6.33
C ASN A 81 18.10 -0.01 7.23
N VAL A 82 17.18 0.89 6.85
CA VAL A 82 15.94 1.14 7.60
C VAL A 82 15.09 -0.12 7.67
N MET A 83 14.88 -0.82 6.55
CA MET A 83 14.13 -2.08 6.53
C MET A 83 14.72 -3.10 7.51
N TRP A 84 16.05 -3.23 7.52
CA TRP A 84 16.79 -4.17 8.36
C TRP A 84 16.96 -3.75 9.81
N GLU A 85 16.83 -2.47 10.12
CA GLU A 85 16.78 -1.96 11.48
C GLU A 85 15.42 -2.27 12.10
N VAL A 86 14.34 -2.05 11.35
CA VAL A 86 12.98 -2.31 11.79
C VAL A 86 12.66 -3.81 11.80
N HIS A 87 13.12 -4.56 10.78
CA HIS A 87 12.87 -6.00 10.60
C HIS A 87 14.20 -6.73 10.34
N PRO A 88 15.07 -6.93 11.34
CA PRO A 88 16.38 -7.57 11.15
C PRO A 88 16.30 -9.02 10.68
N GLU A 89 15.19 -9.71 10.94
CA GLU A 89 14.94 -11.10 10.58
C GLU A 89 14.81 -11.34 9.08
N ILE A 90 14.58 -10.29 8.28
CA ILE A 90 14.48 -10.44 6.82
C ILE A 90 15.83 -10.45 6.13
N LYS A 91 16.96 -10.17 6.82
CA LYS A 91 18.29 -10.16 6.18
C LYS A 91 18.58 -11.50 5.48
N PRO A 92 19.13 -11.50 4.24
CA PRO A 92 19.58 -10.36 3.43
C PRO A 92 18.54 -9.85 2.41
N TYR A 93 17.26 -10.11 2.62
CA TYR A 93 16.17 -9.75 1.71
C TYR A 93 15.68 -8.29 1.91
N ILE A 94 14.94 -7.78 0.93
CA ILE A 94 14.26 -6.47 0.96
C ILE A 94 12.74 -6.66 0.95
N LEU A 95 12.00 -5.67 1.42
CA LEU A 95 10.53 -5.72 1.44
C LEU A 95 9.92 -5.29 0.12
N GLY A 96 8.82 -5.93 -0.27
CA GLY A 96 7.92 -5.45 -1.31
C GLY A 96 6.46 -5.70 -0.95
N SER A 97 5.56 -4.92 -1.53
CA SER A 97 4.12 -4.95 -1.24
C SER A 97 3.34 -5.82 -2.23
N TYR A 98 2.22 -6.40 -1.79
CA TYR A 98 1.21 -6.88 -2.74
C TYR A 98 0.44 -5.70 -3.34
N GLY A 99 0.25 -5.68 -4.66
CA GLY A 99 -0.44 -4.59 -5.33
C GLY A 99 -1.95 -4.75 -5.37
N LEU A 100 -2.67 -3.72 -4.92
CA LEU A 100 -4.06 -3.47 -5.27
C LEU A 100 -4.07 -2.42 -6.39
N THR A 101 -4.17 -2.87 -7.64
CA THR A 101 -4.09 -2.00 -8.80
C THR A 101 -5.47 -1.46 -9.14
N ILE A 102 -5.62 -0.14 -9.18
CA ILE A 102 -6.84 0.53 -9.64
C ILE A 102 -6.53 1.31 -10.92
N TRP A 103 -7.25 1.02 -12.00
CA TRP A 103 -7.12 1.74 -13.25
C TRP A 103 -7.72 3.14 -13.14
N ASN A 104 -7.07 4.14 -13.76
CA ASN A 104 -7.54 5.52 -13.63
C ASN A 104 -8.96 5.74 -14.17
N VAL A 105 -9.36 4.99 -15.20
CA VAL A 105 -10.72 5.04 -15.77
C VAL A 105 -11.78 4.57 -14.76
N ASP A 106 -11.38 3.71 -13.83
CA ASP A 106 -12.23 3.09 -12.83
C ASP A 106 -12.06 3.73 -11.45
N LEU A 107 -11.31 4.83 -11.34
CA LEU A 107 -11.18 5.58 -10.07
C LEU A 107 -12.40 6.42 -9.75
N LYS A 108 -13.23 6.77 -10.75
CA LYS A 108 -14.39 7.65 -10.56
C LYS A 108 -15.37 7.16 -9.47
N PRO A 109 -15.75 5.87 -9.40
CA PRO A 109 -16.58 5.35 -8.32
C PRO A 109 -15.96 5.47 -6.92
N PHE A 110 -14.64 5.63 -6.81
CA PHE A 110 -13.94 5.77 -5.53
C PHE A 110 -13.87 7.23 -5.03
N GLU A 111 -14.17 8.24 -5.86
CA GLU A 111 -13.92 9.67 -5.53
C GLU A 111 -14.77 10.16 -4.35
N GLY A 112 -15.95 9.56 -4.17
CA GLY A 112 -16.84 9.85 -3.06
C GLY A 112 -16.54 9.05 -1.79
N ASN A 113 -15.74 8.00 -1.88
CA ASN A 113 -15.52 7.06 -0.78
C ASN A 113 -14.14 7.20 -0.13
N PHE A 114 -13.14 7.72 -0.85
CA PHE A 114 -11.81 7.97 -0.29
C PHE A 114 -11.65 9.37 0.30
N GLU A 115 -10.95 9.40 1.42
CA GLU A 115 -10.42 10.59 2.07
C GLU A 115 -8.90 10.55 2.11
N LEU A 116 -8.24 11.63 1.67
CA LEU A 116 -6.78 11.75 1.75
C LEU A 116 -6.39 12.16 3.16
N ILE A 117 -5.62 11.31 3.83
CA ILE A 117 -5.18 11.52 5.21
C ILE A 117 -3.86 12.30 5.27
N GLY A 118 -3.00 12.09 4.28
CA GLY A 118 -1.70 12.71 4.18
C GLY A 118 -0.79 11.94 3.24
N ASN A 119 0.51 12.22 3.33
CA ASN A 119 1.53 11.60 2.48
C ASN A 119 2.72 11.18 3.35
N LEU A 120 3.32 10.04 3.02
CA LEU A 120 4.57 9.55 3.61
C LEU A 120 5.66 9.49 2.53
N ASN A 121 6.86 9.97 2.84
CA ASN A 121 8.02 9.76 1.99
C ASN A 121 8.45 8.28 2.06
N ILE A 122 8.04 7.47 1.09
CA ILE A 122 8.33 6.03 1.06
C ILE A 122 9.37 5.67 0.01
N VAL A 123 9.98 4.49 0.14
CA VAL A 123 10.85 3.91 -0.89
C VAL A 123 10.10 3.71 -2.21
N SER A 124 10.79 3.92 -3.34
CA SER A 124 10.23 3.65 -4.66
C SER A 124 10.06 2.14 -4.92
N ASP A 125 9.34 1.78 -5.98
CA ASP A 125 9.31 0.40 -6.51
C ASP A 125 8.87 -0.70 -5.52
N LEU A 126 8.14 -0.34 -4.46
CA LEU A 126 7.61 -1.28 -3.46
C LEU A 126 6.77 -2.40 -4.07
N LEU A 127 5.94 -2.07 -5.06
CA LEU A 127 5.19 -3.08 -5.81
C LEU A 127 6.11 -3.99 -6.64
N MET A 128 7.10 -3.43 -7.33
CA MET A 128 7.97 -4.19 -8.25
C MET A 128 8.84 -5.20 -7.51
N ASN A 129 9.22 -4.87 -6.27
CA ASN A 129 9.91 -5.79 -5.37
C ASN A 129 8.93 -6.67 -4.57
N GLY A 130 7.62 -6.58 -4.81
CA GLY A 130 6.59 -7.48 -4.30
C GLY A 130 6.46 -8.78 -5.10
N ASN A 131 5.45 -9.59 -4.78
CA ASN A 131 5.12 -10.79 -5.57
C ASN A 131 3.65 -10.80 -5.99
N GLY A 132 3.34 -9.89 -6.92
CA GLY A 132 2.07 -9.85 -7.63
C GLY A 132 1.16 -8.70 -7.23
N SER A 133 0.06 -8.63 -7.97
CA SER A 133 -1.02 -7.69 -7.75
C SER A 133 -2.36 -8.33 -8.11
N VAL A 134 -3.44 -7.64 -7.76
CA VAL A 134 -4.79 -7.92 -8.22
C VAL A 134 -5.41 -6.64 -8.76
N ASN A 135 -6.26 -6.78 -9.78
CA ASN A 135 -7.10 -5.67 -10.20
C ASN A 135 -8.18 -5.42 -9.14
N ALA A 136 -8.14 -4.24 -8.52
CA ALA A 136 -9.03 -3.82 -7.45
C ALA A 136 -9.97 -2.68 -7.89
N SER A 137 -10.24 -2.57 -9.20
CA SER A 137 -10.97 -1.45 -9.81
C SER A 137 -12.50 -1.45 -9.63
N SER A 138 -13.03 -2.32 -8.78
CA SER A 138 -14.44 -2.33 -8.40
C SER A 138 -14.58 -1.96 -6.94
N TRP A 139 -15.45 -0.99 -6.64
CA TRP A 139 -15.72 -0.58 -5.26
C TRP A 139 -16.24 -1.73 -4.40
N ASP A 140 -17.15 -2.55 -4.94
CA ASP A 140 -17.73 -3.68 -4.20
C ASP A 140 -16.65 -4.70 -3.87
N PHE A 141 -15.82 -5.09 -4.85
CA PHE A 141 -14.68 -5.96 -4.62
C PHE A 141 -13.74 -5.37 -3.57
N PHE A 142 -13.43 -4.07 -3.69
CA PHE A 142 -12.49 -3.38 -2.82
C PHE A 142 -13.01 -3.34 -1.38
N SER A 143 -14.25 -2.91 -1.17
CA SER A 143 -14.88 -2.85 0.15
C SER A 143 -14.96 -4.24 0.81
N ASP A 144 -15.38 -5.26 0.06
CA ASP A 144 -15.48 -6.64 0.54
C ASP A 144 -14.11 -7.24 0.83
N PHE A 145 -13.07 -6.90 0.06
CA PHE A 145 -11.71 -7.38 0.29
C PHE A 145 -11.18 -6.99 1.68
N PHE A 146 -11.49 -5.78 2.15
CA PHE A 146 -11.06 -5.27 3.46
C PHE A 146 -12.01 -5.59 4.63
N ALA A 147 -13.27 -5.90 4.33
CA ALA A 147 -14.27 -6.30 5.33
C ALA A 147 -14.35 -7.82 5.55
N GLY A 148 -14.05 -8.60 4.50
CA GLY A 148 -14.07 -10.06 4.52
C GLY A 148 -12.69 -10.68 4.68
N ASN A 149 -12.50 -11.86 4.09
CA ASN A 149 -11.25 -12.63 4.18
C ASN A 149 -10.21 -12.26 3.09
N GLY A 150 -10.34 -11.11 2.43
CA GLY A 150 -9.43 -10.70 1.36
C GLY A 150 -7.99 -10.56 1.85
N LEU A 151 -7.81 -9.99 3.05
CA LEU A 151 -6.49 -9.90 3.69
C LEU A 151 -5.93 -11.27 4.09
N ASP A 152 -6.77 -12.22 4.50
CA ASP A 152 -6.33 -13.60 4.80
C ASP A 152 -5.78 -14.29 3.56
N LYS A 153 -6.34 -14.02 2.37
CA LYS A 153 -5.79 -14.53 1.10
C LYS A 153 -4.39 -14.00 0.80
N LEU A 154 -4.03 -12.82 1.31
CA LEU A 154 -2.64 -12.33 1.21
C LEU A 154 -1.72 -13.19 2.07
N LEU A 155 -2.16 -13.55 3.27
CA LEU A 155 -1.42 -14.45 4.17
C LEU A 155 -1.20 -15.83 3.55
N GLU A 156 -2.24 -16.40 2.93
CA GLU A 156 -2.15 -17.67 2.19
C GLU A 156 -1.15 -17.62 1.03
N ARG A 157 -0.98 -16.44 0.41
CA ARG A 157 0.00 -16.19 -0.67
C ARG A 157 1.40 -15.87 -0.15
N GLY A 158 1.62 -16.01 1.16
CA GLY A 158 2.91 -15.79 1.82
C GLY A 158 3.25 -14.33 2.06
N HIS A 159 2.30 -13.40 1.89
CA HIS A 159 2.46 -12.05 2.40
C HIS A 159 2.23 -12.02 3.90
N LYS A 160 2.87 -11.08 4.59
CA LYS A 160 2.76 -10.87 6.03
C LYS A 160 2.69 -9.38 6.32
N PRO A 161 2.13 -8.99 7.48
CA PRO A 161 2.25 -7.62 7.97
C PRO A 161 3.72 -7.27 8.23
N PHE A 162 4.15 -6.12 7.71
CA PHE A 162 5.42 -5.48 8.03
C PHE A 162 5.17 -4.02 8.39
N SER A 163 5.83 -3.51 9.42
CA SER A 163 5.69 -2.11 9.83
C SER A 163 5.89 -1.14 8.68
N ILE A 164 4.99 -0.17 8.55
CA ILE A 164 5.09 0.93 7.59
C ILE A 164 6.39 1.71 7.79
N ARG A 165 6.91 1.81 9.03
CA ARG A 165 8.18 2.49 9.32
C ARG A 165 9.36 1.90 8.56
N ALA A 166 9.32 0.61 8.21
CA ALA A 166 10.39 -0.06 7.48
C ALA A 166 10.55 0.46 6.03
N ILE A 167 9.52 1.11 5.48
CA ILE A 167 9.51 1.60 4.10
C ILE A 167 9.47 3.12 4.00
N VAL A 168 9.44 3.84 5.13
CA VAL A 168 9.51 5.30 5.18
C VAL A 168 10.97 5.72 5.13
N MET A 169 11.28 6.61 4.21
CA MET A 169 12.62 7.15 4.01
C MET A 169 12.91 8.23 5.06
N PRO A 170 14.12 8.26 5.64
CA PRO A 170 14.55 9.38 6.47
C PRO A 170 14.58 10.66 5.65
N GLU A 171 14.19 11.78 6.27
CA GLU A 171 14.28 13.13 5.68
C GLU A 171 15.72 13.57 5.44
#